data_AF-A0A919D7C6-F1
#
_entry.id   AF-A0A919D7C6-F1
#
_cell.length_a   1.000
_cell.length_b   1.000
_cell.length_c   1.000
_cell.angle_alpha   90.00
_cell.angle_beta   90.00
_cell.angle_gamma   90.00
#
_symmetry.space_group_name_H-M   'P 1'
#
loop_
_entity.id
_entity.type
_entity.pdbx_description
1 polymer ?
#
loop_
_entity_poly.entity_id
_entity_poly.type
_entity_poly.pdbx_seq_one_letter_code
_entity_poly.pdbx_strand_id
1 'polypeptide(L)'
;MAQVEQPANLGRWHTPDGRALTLILMRCGLRVGDACHLAFDCIIRDADGASYLRYLNRKMKREALVPIDEEVEARSPPSSSVSCSVGPAVAGGCSRRHG
;
A
#
# COMPACT_ATOMS: atom_id res chain seq x y z
N MET A 1 1.96 10.83 -13.69
CA MET A 1 3.26 11.00 -13.02
C MET A 1 4.21 10.02 -13.66
N ALA A 2 4.67 10.30 -14.88
CA ALA A 2 5.13 9.23 -15.79
C ALA A 2 6.43 8.54 -15.38
N GLN A 3 7.27 9.16 -14.55
CA GLN A 3 8.56 8.59 -14.18
C GLN A 3 8.41 7.40 -13.22
N VAL A 4 7.56 7.49 -12.20
CA VAL A 4 7.41 6.39 -11.23
C VAL A 4 6.65 5.20 -11.83
N GLU A 5 5.74 5.47 -12.78
CA GLU A 5 4.90 4.49 -13.48
C GLU A 5 5.71 3.57 -14.42
N GLN A 6 6.93 3.96 -14.82
CA GLN A 6 7.76 3.16 -15.70
C GLN A 6 8.18 1.83 -15.04
N PRO A 7 8.00 0.67 -15.71
CA PRO A 7 8.38 -0.63 -15.17
C PRO A 7 9.84 -0.73 -14.73
N ALA A 8 10.75 -0.07 -15.47
CA ALA A 8 12.16 0.00 -15.13
C ALA A 8 12.43 0.69 -13.78
N ASN A 9 11.60 1.68 -13.41
CA ASN A 9 11.70 2.41 -12.16
C ASN A 9 11.01 1.66 -11.02
N LEU A 10 9.90 0.98 -11.31
CA LEU A 10 9.27 0.03 -10.37
C LEU A 10 10.18 -1.16 -10.04
N GLY A 11 11.06 -1.56 -10.97
CA GLY A 11 12.07 -2.59 -10.75
C GLY A 11 13.20 -2.17 -9.80
N ARG A 12 13.35 -0.88 -9.50
CA ARG A 12 14.39 -0.38 -8.59
C ARG A 12 14.03 -0.50 -7.11
N TRP A 13 12.78 -0.83 -6.78
CA TRP A 13 12.38 -1.08 -5.40
C TRP A 13 13.03 -2.38 -4.90
N HIS A 14 13.94 -2.25 -3.93
CA HIS A 14 14.61 -3.38 -3.29
C HIS A 14 13.69 -4.20 -2.38
N THR A 15 12.57 -3.62 -1.93
CA THR A 15 11.58 -4.30 -1.09
C THR A 15 10.28 -4.54 -1.87
N PRO A 16 9.66 -5.73 -1.71
CA PRO A 16 8.38 -6.03 -2.35
C PRO A 16 7.27 -5.08 -1.87
N ASP A 17 7.32 -4.66 -0.61
CA ASP A 17 6.35 -3.75 0.02
C ASP A 17 6.38 -2.35 -0.60
N GLY A 18 7.58 -1.81 -0.86
CA GLY A 18 7.74 -0.49 -1.49
C GLY A 18 7.18 -0.47 -2.92
N ARG A 19 7.35 -1.58 -3.64
CA ARG A 19 6.77 -1.74 -4.98
C ARG A 19 5.25 -1.87 -4.94
N ALA A 20 4.71 -2.66 -4.00
CA ALA A 20 3.26 -2.81 -3.81
C ALA A 20 2.61 -1.48 -3.41
N LEU A 21 3.21 -0.75 -2.47
CA LEU A 21 2.76 0.56 -2.04
C LEU A 21 2.73 1.56 -3.21
N THR A 22 3.77 1.56 -4.05
CA THR A 22 3.83 2.44 -5.22
C THR A 22 2.71 2.12 -6.22
N LEU A 23 2.41 0.84 -6.47
CA LEU A 23 1.28 0.45 -7.32
C LEU A 23 -0.05 0.90 -6.73
N ILE A 24 -0.25 0.75 -5.42
CA ILE A 24 -1.46 1.22 -4.72
C ILE A 24 -1.60 2.74 -4.86
N LEU A 25 -0.52 3.51 -4.65
CA LEU A 25 -0.56 4.97 -4.80
C LEU A 25 -0.89 5.41 -6.23
N MET A 26 -0.35 4.74 -7.24
CA MET A 26 -0.56 5.08 -8.65
C MET A 26 -1.95 4.68 -9.15
N ARG A 27 -2.42 3.48 -8.82
CA ARG A 27 -3.70 2.95 -9.32
C ARG A 27 -4.90 3.39 -8.49
N CYS A 28 -4.76 3.38 -7.17
CA CYS A 28 -5.86 3.70 -6.27
C CYS A 28 -5.94 5.20 -5.94
N GLY A 29 -4.90 5.98 -6.27
CA GLY A 29 -4.84 7.42 -5.95
C GLY A 29 -4.85 7.72 -4.45
N LEU A 30 -4.41 6.75 -3.63
CA LEU A 30 -4.33 6.92 -2.18
C LEU A 30 -3.26 7.94 -1.80
N ARG A 31 -3.42 8.55 -0.63
CA ARG A 31 -2.36 9.36 -0.02
C ARG A 31 -1.33 8.43 0.60
N VAL A 32 -0.05 8.77 0.47
CA VAL A 32 1.04 8.02 1.11
C VAL A 32 0.79 7.78 2.61
N GLY A 33 0.29 8.79 3.33
CA GLY A 33 -0.04 8.67 4.75
C GLY A 33 -1.24 7.77 5.06
N ASP A 34 -2.16 7.54 4.13
CA ASP A 34 -3.23 6.57 4.32
C ASP A 34 -2.74 5.16 3.94
N ALA A 35 -1.98 5.06 2.84
CA ALA A 35 -1.43 3.80 2.33
C ALA A 35 -0.43 3.14 3.28
N CYS A 36 0.43 3.92 3.95
CA CYS A 36 1.37 3.41 4.95
C CYS A 36 0.71 2.82 6.22
N HIS A 37 -0.60 3.00 6.38
CA HIS A 37 -1.35 2.41 7.48
C HIS A 37 -2.54 1.58 6.99
N LEU A 38 -2.46 1.03 5.78
CA LEU A 38 -3.38 -0.01 5.35
C LEU A 38 -3.28 -1.19 6.32
N ALA A 39 -4.44 -1.74 6.69
CA ALA A 39 -4.48 -2.98 7.45
C ALA A 39 -4.02 -4.15 6.57
N PHE A 40 -3.50 -5.22 7.17
CA PHE A 40 -3.16 -6.44 6.41
C PHE A 40 -4.38 -7.05 5.71
N ASP A 41 -5.57 -6.93 6.31
CA ASP A 41 -6.85 -7.40 5.76
C ASP A 41 -7.63 -6.24 5.08
N CYS A 42 -6.92 -5.44 4.29
CA CYS A 42 -7.50 -4.27 3.61
C CYS A 42 -8.22 -4.60 2.30
N ILE A 43 -8.23 -5.86 1.84
CA ILE A 43 -8.90 -6.25 0.60
C ILE A 43 -10.25 -6.91 0.93
N ILE A 44 -11.32 -6.43 0.31
CA ILE A 44 -12.68 -6.96 0.42
C ILE A 44 -13.15 -7.34 -0.98
N ARG A 45 -13.84 -8.47 -1.09
CA ARG A 45 -14.53 -8.86 -2.32
C ARG A 45 -16.03 -8.67 -2.16
N ASP A 46 -16.66 -8.12 -3.19
CA ASP A 46 -18.11 -8.00 -3.27
C ASP A 46 -18.75 -9.31 -3.80
N ALA A 47 -20.08 -9.39 -3.75
CA ALA A 47 -20.85 -10.56 -4.21
C ALA A 47 -20.65 -10.85 -5.71
N ASP A 48 -20.33 -9.82 -6.51
CA ASP A 48 -20.00 -9.95 -7.94
C ASP A 48 -18.55 -10.40 -8.20
N GLY A 49 -17.76 -10.64 -7.14
CA GLY A 49 -16.37 -11.06 -7.24
C GLY A 49 -15.36 -9.92 -7.49
N ALA A 50 -15.83 -8.67 -7.53
CA ALA A 50 -14.96 -7.50 -7.65
C ALA A 50 -14.19 -7.23 -6.35
N SER A 51 -12.89 -6.95 -6.48
CA SER A 51 -11.99 -6.67 -5.36
C SER A 51 -11.91 -5.17 -5.07
N TYR A 52 -12.00 -4.81 -3.78
CA TYR A 52 -11.96 -3.45 -3.26
C TYR A 52 -10.93 -3.32 -2.14
N LEU A 53 -10.21 -2.21 -2.13
CA LEU A 53 -9.32 -1.83 -1.05
C LEU A 53 -10.06 -0.95 -0.03
N ARG A 54 -10.22 -1.46 1.18
CA ARG A 54 -10.71 -0.74 2.36
C ARG A 54 -9.58 -0.01 3.06
N TYR A 55 -9.73 1.30 3.20
CA TYR A 55 -8.80 2.12 3.95
C TYR A 55 -9.52 3.19 4.78
N LEU A 56 -8.87 3.64 5.85
CA LEU A 56 -9.32 4.76 6.64
C LEU A 56 -8.73 6.05 6.06
N ASN A 57 -9.58 6.88 5.44
CA ASN A 57 -9.19 8.20 5.00
C ASN A 57 -9.03 9.10 6.23
N ARG A 58 -7.81 9.23 6.75
CA ARG A 58 -7.57 10.00 7.98
C ARG A 58 -7.88 11.48 7.84
N LYS A 59 -7.71 12.03 6.63
CA LYS A 59 -8.06 13.43 6.36
C LYS A 59 -9.55 13.68 6.62
N MET A 60 -10.41 12.75 6.22
CA MET A 60 -11.86 12.87 6.37
C MET A 60 -12.42 12.05 7.55
N LYS A 61 -11.55 11.33 8.27
CA LYS A 61 -11.88 10.37 9.35
C LYS A 61 -13.03 9.42 8.98
N ARG A 62 -13.02 8.91 7.74
CA ARG A 62 -14.05 7.99 7.24
C ARG A 62 -13.43 6.77 6.57
N GLU A 63 -14.14 5.66 6.59
CA GLU A 63 -13.78 4.50 5.78
C GLU A 63 -14.15 4.77 4.30
N ALA A 64 -13.29 4.30 3.41
CA ALA A 64 -13.49 4.39 1.98
C ALA A 64 -13.09 3.06 1.31
N LEU A 65 -13.79 2.75 0.22
CA LEU A 65 -13.54 1.59 -0.63
C LEU A 65 -13.13 2.12 -2.01
N VAL A 66 -12.03 1.59 -2.53
CA VAL A 66 -11.55 1.89 -3.88
C VAL A 66 -11.44 0.57 -4.64
N PRO A 67 -12.01 0.45 -5.85
CA PRO A 67 -11.85 -0.77 -6.65
C PRO A 67 -10.37 -0.98 -6.99
N ILE A 68 -9.94 -2.25 -6.93
CA ILE A 68 -8.57 -2.65 -7.26
C ILE A 68 -8.55 -3.74 -8.31
N ASP A 69 -7.49 -3.74 -9.11
CA ASP A 69 -7.25 -4.79 -10.11
C ASP A 69 -6.56 -6.00 -9.49
N GLU A 70 -6.63 -7.14 -10.18
CA GLU A 70 -5.99 -8.42 -9.80
C GLU A 70 -4.49 -8.29 -9.53
N GLU A 71 -3.77 -7.39 -10.23
CA GLU A 71 -2.34 -7.19 -10.00
C GLU A 71 -2.04 -6.58 -8.62
N VAL A 72 -2.92 -5.68 -8.15
CA VAL A 72 -2.80 -5.08 -6.81
C VAL A 72 -3.18 -6.12 -5.76
N GLU A 73 -4.22 -6.91 -6.02
CA GLU A 73 -4.63 -8.01 -5.16
C GLU A 73 -3.52 -9.06 -4.99
N ALA A 74 -2.90 -9.51 -6.09
CA ALA A 74 -1.83 -10.51 -6.06
C ALA A 74 -0.54 -10.01 -5.40
N ARG A 75 -0.32 -8.69 -5.33
CA ARG A 75 0.85 -8.08 -4.70
C ARG A 75 0.63 -7.75 -3.23
N SER A 76 -0.62 -7.60 -2.80
CA SER A 76 -0.96 -7.52 -1.39
C SER A 76 -0.78 -8.91 -0.78
N PRO A 77 -0.21 -9.02 0.43
CA PRO A 77 -0.13 -10.33 1.09
C PRO A 77 -1.55 -10.90 1.24
N PRO A 78 -1.79 -12.15 0.84
CA PRO A 78 -3.09 -12.78 1.05
C PRO A 78 -3.34 -12.89 2.57
N SER A 79 -4.54 -12.51 3.02
CA SER A 79 -4.96 -12.60 4.44
C SER A 79 -4.83 -14.01 5.04
N SER A 80 -4.63 -15.04 4.21
CA SER A 80 -4.31 -16.38 4.65
C SER A 80 -2.83 -16.68 4.43
N SER A 81 -2.09 -16.91 5.52
CA SER A 81 -0.74 -17.53 5.55
C SER A 81 0.49 -16.61 5.57
N VAL A 82 0.43 -15.42 6.17
CA VAL A 82 1.65 -14.67 6.47
C VAL A 82 1.70 -14.29 7.95
N SER A 83 2.21 -15.23 8.77
CA SER A 83 2.90 -14.87 10.00
C SER A 83 4.22 -14.20 9.62
N CYS A 84 4.14 -12.94 9.16
CA CYS A 84 5.31 -12.10 9.04
C CYS A 84 5.59 -11.56 10.44
N SER A 85 6.69 -12.03 10.99
CA SER A 85 7.45 -11.37 12.04
C SER A 85 7.49 -9.86 11.75
N VAL A 86 6.60 -9.11 12.41
CA VAL A 86 6.70 -7.66 12.51
C VAL A 86 7.91 -7.40 13.40
N GLY A 87 9.09 -7.38 12.80
CA GLY A 87 10.27 -6.78 13.41
C GLY A 87 9.99 -5.29 13.61
N PRO A 88 10.15 -4.72 14.81
CA PRO A 88 9.93 -3.32 15.05
C PRO A 88 11.14 -2.54 14.51
N ALA A 89 11.08 -2.08 13.26
CA ALA A 89 12.00 -1.09 12.70
C ALA A 89 11.30 -0.48 11.48
N VAL A 90 10.85 0.77 11.49
CA VAL A 90 11.71 1.95 11.65
C VAL A 90 10.90 3.15 12.20
N ALA A 91 11.06 3.43 13.48
CA ALA A 91 10.98 4.79 13.99
C ALA A 91 12.41 5.38 13.90
N GLY A 92 12.69 6.13 12.84
CA GLY A 92 13.97 6.84 12.66
C GLY A 92 13.98 7.54 11.28
N GLY A 93 14.22 8.83 11.12
CA GLY A 93 14.78 9.80 12.06
C GLY A 93 14.12 11.16 11.92
N CYS A 94 13.74 11.69 13.09
CA CYS A 94 13.63 13.11 13.31
C CYS A 94 15.03 13.73 13.14
N SER A 95 15.08 14.79 12.34
CA SER A 95 16.22 15.66 12.04
C SER A 95 17.23 15.87 13.18
N ARG A 96 18.52 15.60 12.92
CA ARG A 96 19.68 16.27 13.52
C ARG A 96 21.01 15.90 12.82
N ARG A 97 21.62 16.86 12.12
CA ARG A 97 23.06 17.11 11.94
C ARG A 97 23.21 18.39 11.11
N HIS A 98 23.45 19.53 11.75
CA HIS A 98 24.74 20.19 12.01
C HIS A 98 25.21 21.08 10.85
N GLY A 99 25.31 22.37 11.18
CA GLY A 99 25.88 23.49 10.46
C GLY A 99 25.75 24.68 11.38
#